data_AF-A0A8J7LS32-F1
#
_entry.id   AF-A0A8J7LS32-F1
#
_cell.length_a   1.000
_cell.length_b   1.000
_cell.length_c   1.000
_cell.angle_alpha   90.00
_cell.angle_beta   90.00
_cell.angle_gamma   90.00
#
_symmetry.space_group_name_H-M   'P 1'
#
loop_
_entity.id
_entity.type
_entity.pdbx_description
1 polymer ?
#
loop_
_entity_poly.entity_id
_entity_poly.type
_entity_poly.pdbx_seq_one_letter_code
_entity_poly.pdbx_strand_id
1 'polypeptide(L)' 'MKTIHFIYIIIFGSTVLIIYNIIELDFNHPHKGPISGIVSNLLIILAMLAAIRDIKKKG' A
#
# COMPACT_ATOMS: atom_id res chain seq x y z
N MET A 1 17.29 -1.52 12.50
CA MET A 1 16.68 -0.17 12.39
C MET A 1 16.47 0.31 10.94
N LYS A 2 17.44 0.16 10.01
CA LYS A 2 17.32 0.63 8.61
C LYS A 2 16.14 0.01 7.83
N THR A 3 15.85 -1.28 8.03
CA THR A 3 14.77 -2.01 7.34
C THR A 3 13.37 -1.48 7.69
N ILE A 4 13.15 -1.10 8.95
CA ILE A 4 11.84 -0.59 9.40
C ILE A 4 11.56 0.80 8.80
N HIS A 5 12.58 1.65 8.68
CA HIS A 5 12.44 2.96 8.03
C HIS A 5 12.08 2.81 6.55
N PHE A 6 12.72 1.87 5.85
CA PHE A 6 12.38 1.55 4.46
C PHE A 6 10.93 1.06 4.32
N ILE A 7 10.46 0.21 5.24
CA ILE A 7 9.06 -0.23 5.26
C ILE A 7 8.10 0.96 5.43
N TYR A 8 8.40 1.91 6.31
CA TYR A 8 7.57 3.10 6.48
C TYR A 8 7.52 3.99 5.22
N ILE A 9 8.64 4.08 4.47
CA ILE A 9 8.66 4.79 3.18
C ILE A 9 7.73 4.12 2.16
N ILE A 10 7.77 2.78 2.08
CA ILE A 10 6.88 2.02 1.19
C ILE A 10 5.42 2.25 1.57
N ILE A 11 5.08 2.15 2.86
CA ILE A 11 3.71 2.38 3.34
C ILE A 11 3.25 3.80 2.95
N PHE A 12 4.08 4.82 3.19
CA PHE A 12 3.76 6.20 2.85
C PHE A 12 3.52 6.38 1.34
N GLY A 13 4.42 5.85 0.50
CA GLY A 13 4.28 5.90 -0.95
C GLY A 13 3.00 5.22 -1.43
N SER A 14 2.71 4.02 -0.92
CA SER A 14 1.47 3.28 -1.25
C SER A 14 0.22 4.02 -0.79
N THR A 15 0.24 4.72 0.34
CA THR A 15 -0.88 5.56 0.78
C THR A 15 -1.12 6.72 -0.18
N VAL A 16 -0.07 7.44 -0.62
CA VAL A 16 -0.20 8.52 -1.61
C VAL A 16 -0.77 8.00 -2.92
N LEU A 17 -0.29 6.84 -3.38
CA LEU A 17 -0.81 6.18 -4.58
C LEU A 17 -2.28 5.79 -4.44
N ILE A 18 -2.71 5.25 -3.29
CA ILE A 18 -4.13 4.93 -3.04
C ILE A 18 -4.98 6.20 -3.14
N ILE A 19 -4.54 7.31 -2.57
CA ILE A 19 -5.27 8.58 -2.64
C ILE A 19 -5.41 9.03 -4.11
N TYR A 20 -4.33 8.98 -4.88
CA TYR A 20 -4.37 9.33 -6.31
C TYR A 20 -5.34 8.42 -7.09
N ASN A 21 -5.27 7.11 -6.89
CA ASN A 21 -6.17 6.14 -7.52
C ASN A 21 -7.63 6.34 -7.08
N ILE A 22 -7.90 6.77 -5.84
CA ILE A 22 -9.27 7.08 -5.39
C ILE A 22 -9.80 8.36 -6.06
N ILE A 23 -8.96 9.39 -6.21
CA ILE A 23 -9.35 10.64 -6.88
C ILE A 23 -9.71 10.38 -8.35
N GLU A 24 -8.96 9.49 -9.02
CA GLU A 24 -9.19 9.11 -10.42
C GLU A 24 -10.31 8.07 -10.59
N LEU A 25 -10.89 7.56 -9.50
CA LEU A 25 -11.86 6.47 -9.56
C LEU A 25 -13.19 6.91 -10.19
N ASP A 26 -13.40 6.53 -11.44
CA ASP A 26 -14.70 6.59 -12.09
C ASP A 26 -15.52 5.34 -11.77
N PHE A 27 -16.47 5.49 -10.84
CA PHE A 27 -17.38 4.42 -10.42
C PHE A 27 -18.31 3.93 -11.53
N ASN A 28 -18.49 4.71 -12.61
CA ASN A 28 -19.35 4.30 -13.73
C ASN A 28 -18.64 3.35 -14.70
N HIS A 29 -17.30 3.25 -14.64
CA HIS A 29 -16.49 2.39 -15.50
C HIS A 29 -15.44 1.59 -14.71
N PRO A 30 -15.87 0.67 -13.82
CA PRO A 30 -14.99 -0.01 -12.87
C PRO A 30 -13.89 -0.86 -13.53
N HIS A 31 -14.10 -1.33 -14.76
CA HIS A 31 -13.12 -2.13 -15.51
C HIS A 31 -12.00 -1.32 -16.16
N LYS A 32 -12.20 -0.01 -16.35
CA LYS A 32 -11.18 0.93 -16.85
C LYS A 32 -10.58 1.76 -15.73
N GLY A 33 -11.17 1.68 -14.54
CA GLY A 33 -10.81 2.50 -13.40
C GLY A 33 -9.60 1.98 -12.61
N PRO A 34 -9.00 2.85 -11.79
CA PRO A 34 -7.80 2.60 -10.99
C PRO A 34 -7.96 1.58 -9.83
N ILE A 35 -9.00 0.74 -9.86
CA ILE A 35 -9.31 -0.22 -8.78
C ILE A 35 -8.16 -1.21 -8.54
N SER A 36 -7.50 -1.68 -9.61
CA SER A 36 -6.32 -2.54 -9.49
C SER A 36 -5.15 -1.84 -8.78
N GLY A 37 -5.00 -0.53 -8.99
CA GLY A 37 -4.04 0.32 -8.30
C GLY A 37 -4.35 0.44 -6.80
N ILE A 38 -5.62 0.59 -6.43
CA ILE A 38 -6.05 0.63 -5.03
C ILE A 38 -5.77 -0.72 -4.35
N VAL A 39 -6.23 -1.82 -4.95
CA VAL A 39 -6.10 -3.17 -4.38
C VAL A 39 -4.63 -3.57 -4.24
N SER A 40 -3.80 -3.33 -5.26
CA SER A 40 -2.37 -3.67 -5.20
C SER A 40 -1.63 -2.89 -4.12
N ASN A 41 -1.86 -1.58 -3.98
CA ASN A 41 -1.24 -0.78 -2.93
C ASN A 41 -1.73 -1.17 -1.53
N LEU A 42 -3.00 -1.56 -1.39
CA LEU A 42 -3.52 -2.08 -0.12
C LEU A 42 -2.81 -3.38 0.27
N LEU A 43 -2.61 -4.30 -0.68
CA LEU A 43 -1.87 -5.54 -0.45
C LEU A 43 -0.41 -5.28 -0.05
N ILE A 44 0.25 -4.29 -0.67
CA ILE A 44 1.61 -3.87 -0.30
C ILE A 44 1.64 -3.40 1.16
N ILE A 45 0.71 -2.54 1.57
CA ILE A 45 0.63 -2.05 2.96
C ILE A 45 0.45 -3.22 3.92
N LEU A 46 -0.46 -4.16 3.63
CA LEU A 46 -0.68 -5.34 4.46
C LEU A 46 0.56 -6.24 4.56
N ALA A 47 1.26 -6.46 3.44
CA ALA A 47 2.50 -7.23 3.41
C ALA A 47 3.60 -6.55 4.25
N MET A 48 3.72 -5.23 4.15
CA MET A 48 4.67 -4.44 4.94
C MET A 48 4.37 -4.49 6.45
N LEU A 49 3.10 -4.44 6.84
CA LEU A 49 2.68 -4.60 8.23
C LEU A 49 2.99 -6.01 8.76
N ALA A 50 2.74 -7.04 7.94
CA ALA A 50 3.12 -8.42 8.28
C ALA A 50 4.64 -8.57 8.45
N ALA A 51 5.43 -7.93 7.57
CA ALA A 51 6.89 -7.92 7.67
C ALA A 51 7.38 -7.23 8.94
N ILE A 52 6.81 -6.09 9.35
CA ILE A 52 7.12 -5.44 10.63
C ILE A 52 6.83 -6.39 11.80
N ARG A 53 5.69 -7.08 11.76
CA ARG A 53 5.32 -8.04 12.82
C ARG A 53 6.32 -9.19 12.91
N ASP A 54 6.76 -9.74 11.79
CA ASP A 54 7.77 -10.81 11.76
C ASP A 54 9.13 -10.33 12.29
N ILE A 55 9.58 -9.14 11.85
CA ILE A 55 10.84 -8.53 12.32
C ILE A 55 10.79 -8.30 13.83
N LYS A 56 9.68 -7.76 14.37
CA LYS A 56 9.50 -7.54 15.81
C LYS A 56 9.40 -8.83 16.62
N LYS A 57 8.92 -9.92 16.03
CA LYS A 57 8.82 -11.23 16.72
C LYS A 57 10.17 -11.95 16.78
N LYS A 58 11.07 -11.68 15.83
CA LYS A 58 12.41 -12.26 15.74
C LYS A 58 13.50 -11.43 16.45
N GLY A 59 13.19 -10.16 16.76
CA GLY A 59 14.10 -9.22 17.42
C GLY A 59 13.91 -9.12 18.91
#